data_AF-A0A1H7Z1M4-F1
#
_entry.id   AF-A0A1H7Z1M4-F1
#
_cell.length_a   1.000
_cell.length_b   1.000
_cell.length_c   1.000
_cell.angle_alpha   90.00
_cell.angle_beta   90.00
_cell.angle_gamma   90.00
#
_symmetry.space_group_name_H-M   'P 1'
#
loop_
_entity.id
_entity.type
_entity.pdbx_description
1 polymer ?
#
loop_
_entity_poly.entity_id
_entity_poly.type
_entity_poly.pdbx_seq_one_letter_code
_entity_poly.pdbx_strand_id
1 'polypeptide(L)'
;MNSLVSPFFADVMLGLMYLMVAAALGVTAYSVWHGMRTRRKGDDIINGVPAGRIGWCVAICFVVCLAVTFLLGSSAPVVTNGVQFTNVFWLKLTDMFIYTSILLILGCFVSAIVSRFRS
;
A
#
# COMPACT_ATOMS: atom_id res chain seq x y z
N MET A 1 10.80 -35.17 16.80
CA MET A 1 10.03 -33.93 17.09
C MET A 1 10.14 -33.00 15.88
N ASN A 2 9.22 -33.18 14.95
CA ASN A 2 8.66 -32.28 13.93
C ASN A 2 9.55 -31.18 13.30
N SER A 3 10.53 -31.58 12.47
CA SER A 3 11.14 -30.71 11.46
C SER A 3 10.31 -30.74 10.16
N LEU A 4 9.11 -30.15 10.17
CA LEU A 4 8.12 -30.30 9.09
C LEU A 4 8.35 -29.44 7.85
N VAL A 5 9.52 -28.81 7.72
CA VAL A 5 9.94 -28.12 6.48
C VAL A 5 11.40 -28.49 6.23
N SER A 6 11.67 -29.21 5.14
CA SER A 6 13.05 -29.38 4.69
C SER A 6 13.61 -28.00 4.30
N PRO A 7 14.89 -27.69 4.56
CA PRO A 7 15.49 -26.40 4.19
C PRO A 7 15.24 -26.06 2.71
N PHE A 8 15.22 -27.08 1.85
CA PHE A 8 14.87 -26.94 0.44
C PHE A 8 13.46 -26.39 0.18
N PHE A 9 12.43 -26.89 0.88
CA PHE A 9 11.07 -26.42 0.67
C PHE A 9 10.89 -24.97 1.16
N ALA A 10 11.56 -24.61 2.25
CA ALA A 10 11.58 -23.23 2.75
C ALA A 10 12.24 -22.28 1.74
N ASP A 11 13.38 -22.66 1.16
CA ASP A 11 14.10 -21.84 0.17
C ASP A 11 13.29 -21.66 -1.12
N VAL A 12 12.65 -22.72 -1.62
CA VAL A 12 11.78 -22.64 -2.81
C VAL A 12 10.59 -21.73 -2.54
N MET A 13 9.95 -21.87 -1.37
CA MET A 13 8.82 -21.04 -0.97
C MET A 13 9.24 -19.56 -0.84
N LEU A 14 10.41 -19.28 -0.25
CA LEU A 14 10.94 -17.93 -0.13
C LEU A 14 11.22 -17.31 -1.52
N GLY A 15 11.81 -18.08 -2.44
CA GLY A 15 12.00 -17.65 -3.82
C GLY A 15 10.69 -17.32 -4.53
N LEU A 16 9.67 -18.16 -4.34
CA LEU A 16 8.33 -17.92 -4.88
C LEU A 16 7.69 -16.67 -4.29
N MET A 17 7.84 -16.41 -2.99
CA MET A 17 7.35 -15.18 -2.35
C MET A 17 7.95 -13.94 -3.01
N TYR A 18 9.26 -13.91 -3.20
CA TYR A 18 9.92 -12.79 -3.87
C TYR A 18 9.45 -12.62 -5.32
N LEU A 19 9.26 -13.72 -6.06
CA LEU A 19 8.72 -13.68 -7.42
C LEU A 19 7.32 -13.07 -7.46
N MET A 20 6.43 -13.50 -6.56
CA MET A 20 5.05 -12.98 -6.49
C MET A 20 5.03 -11.50 -6.14
N VAL A 21 5.87 -11.07 -5.17
CA VAL A 21 6.01 -9.65 -4.80
C VAL A 21 6.50 -8.83 -6.00
N ALA A 22 7.52 -9.30 -6.71
CA ALA A 22 8.04 -8.63 -7.90
C ALA A 22 6.98 -8.55 -9.03
N ALA A 23 6.23 -9.63 -9.26
CA ALA A 23 5.16 -9.67 -10.23
C ALA A 23 4.02 -8.70 -9.85
N ALA A 24 3.62 -8.67 -8.58
CA ALA A 24 2.60 -7.74 -8.10
C ALA A 24 3.02 -6.28 -8.31
N LEU A 25 4.26 -5.91 -7.93
CA LEU A 25 4.80 -4.58 -8.16
C LEU A 25 4.84 -4.24 -9.66
N GLY A 26 5.25 -5.18 -10.51
CA GLY A 26 5.27 -5.00 -11.97
C GLY A 26 3.89 -4.76 -12.57
N VAL A 27 2.89 -5.55 -12.16
CA VAL A 27 1.49 -5.38 -12.61
C VAL A 27 0.92 -4.05 -12.12
N THR A 28 1.19 -3.65 -10.88
CA THR A 28 0.75 -2.36 -10.35
C THR A 28 1.38 -1.19 -11.13
N ALA A 29 2.69 -1.24 -11.40
CA ALA A 29 3.35 -0.21 -12.18
C ALA A 29 2.81 -0.15 -13.63
N TYR A 30 2.61 -1.31 -14.26
CA TYR A 30 2.04 -1.40 -15.60
C TYR A 30 0.61 -0.88 -15.65
N SER A 31 -0.24 -1.22 -14.67
CA SER A 31 -1.63 -0.77 -14.63
C SER A 31 -1.76 0.74 -14.43
N VAL A 32 -0.91 1.33 -13.57
CA VAL A 32 -0.83 2.79 -13.39
C VAL A 32 -0.35 3.45 -14.68
N TRP A 33 0.73 2.95 -15.28
CA TRP A 33 1.25 3.50 -16.54
C TRP A 33 0.26 3.41 -17.70
N HIS A 34 -0.34 2.24 -17.89
CA HIS A 34 -1.36 2.02 -18.90
C HIS A 34 -2.60 2.89 -18.63
N GLY A 35 -3.04 2.98 -17.37
CA GLY A 35 -4.15 3.83 -16.96
C GLY A 35 -3.89 5.33 -17.16
N MET A 36 -2.65 5.79 -17.05
CA MET A 36 -2.28 7.17 -17.38
C MET A 36 -2.28 7.41 -18.90
N ARG A 37 -1.76 6.45 -19.68
CA ARG A 37 -1.60 6.58 -21.14
C ARG A 37 -2.91 6.43 -21.91
N THR A 38 -3.83 5.61 -21.42
CA THR A 38 -5.12 5.33 -22.06
C THR A 38 -6.18 6.41 -21.76
N ARG A 39 -5.93 7.31 -20.79
CA ARG A 39 -6.81 8.47 -20.54
C ARG A 39 -6.78 9.43 -21.74
N ARG A 40 -7.81 9.37 -22.59
CA ARG A 40 -8.02 10.34 -23.67
C ARG A 40 -8.34 11.71 -23.07
N LYS A 41 -7.72 12.76 -23.64
CA LYS A 41 -7.86 14.19 -23.27
C LYS A 41 -9.30 14.72 -23.14
N GLY A 42 -10.32 13.97 -23.57
CA GLY A 42 -11.74 14.34 -23.53
C GLY A 42 -12.60 13.62 -22.48
N ASP A 43 -12.12 12.54 -21.85
CA ASP A 43 -12.88 11.76 -20.84
C ASP A 43 -12.68 12.27 -19.40
N ASP A 44 -11.97 13.38 -19.22
CA ASP A 44 -11.70 13.94 -17.89
C ASP A 44 -12.97 14.51 -17.24
N ILE A 45 -13.97 14.93 -18.03
CA ILE A 45 -15.19 15.57 -17.54
C ILE A 45 -16.39 14.65 -17.76
N ILE A 46 -16.83 13.97 -16.70
CA ILE A 46 -18.06 13.16 -16.70
C ILE A 46 -19.12 13.96 -15.93
N ASN A 47 -20.24 14.30 -16.57
CA ASN A 47 -21.32 15.11 -15.98
C ASN A 47 -20.85 16.49 -15.43
N GLY A 48 -19.95 17.17 -16.14
CA GLY A 48 -19.41 18.48 -15.72
C GLY A 48 -18.37 18.41 -14.60
N VAL A 49 -18.10 17.21 -14.05
CA VAL A 49 -17.12 17.00 -12.98
C VAL A 49 -15.81 16.47 -13.58
N PRO A 50 -14.65 17.12 -13.31
CA PRO A 50 -13.35 16.68 -13.79
C PRO A 50 -12.85 15.45 -13.00
N ALA A 51 -13.43 14.28 -13.28
CA ALA A 51 -13.19 13.02 -12.59
C ALA A 51 -11.71 12.58 -12.63
N GLY A 52 -10.99 12.86 -13.72
CA GLY A 52 -9.57 12.52 -13.80
C GLY A 52 -8.70 13.39 -12.89
N ARG A 53 -9.01 14.68 -12.72
CA ARG A 53 -8.34 15.55 -11.73
C ARG A 53 -8.57 15.07 -10.30
N ILE A 54 -9.79 14.68 -9.96
CA ILE A 54 -10.11 14.15 -8.62
C ILE A 54 -9.33 12.85 -8.39
N GLY A 55 -9.33 11.93 -9.38
CA GLY A 55 -8.58 10.68 -9.28
C GLY A 55 -7.07 10.90 -9.07
N TRP A 56 -6.47 11.84 -9.79
CA TRP A 56 -5.06 12.21 -9.59
C TRP A 56 -4.80 12.85 -8.23
N CYS A 57 -5.69 13.74 -7.77
CA CYS A 57 -5.59 14.33 -6.44
C CYS A 57 -5.61 13.26 -5.35
N VAL A 58 -6.53 12.28 -5.43
CA VAL A 58 -6.62 11.17 -4.48
C VAL A 58 -5.38 10.28 -4.55
N ALA A 59 -4.89 9.95 -5.75
CA ALA A 59 -3.68 9.14 -5.90
C ALA A 59 -2.44 9.83 -5.31
N ILE A 60 -2.25 11.13 -5.58
CA ILE A 60 -1.16 11.92 -4.98
C ILE A 60 -1.31 11.99 -3.46
N CYS A 61 -2.53 12.25 -2.97
CA CYS A 61 -2.80 12.30 -1.53
C CYS A 61 -2.46 10.97 -0.85
N PHE A 62 -2.79 9.83 -1.47
CA PHE A 62 -2.42 8.51 -0.98
C PHE A 62 -0.90 8.32 -0.90
N VAL A 63 -0.16 8.65 -1.97
CA VAL A 63 1.31 8.56 -1.99
C VAL A 63 1.95 9.49 -0.95
N VAL A 64 1.41 10.70 -0.76
CA VAL A 64 1.87 11.63 0.28
C VAL A 64 1.61 11.07 1.67
N CYS A 65 0.43 10.51 1.92
CA CYS A 65 0.09 9.88 3.19
C CYS A 65 1.07 8.74 3.53
N LEU A 66 1.33 7.88 2.54
CA LEU A 66 2.34 6.83 2.60
C LEU A 66 3.74 7.37 2.95
N ALA A 67 4.19 8.44 2.30
CA ALA A 67 5.49 9.04 2.59
C ALA A 67 5.57 9.65 4.00
N VAL A 68 4.51 10.35 4.43
CA VAL A 68 4.44 10.96 5.76
C VAL A 68 4.47 9.90 6.86
N THR A 69 3.68 8.83 6.74
CA THR A 69 3.69 7.76 7.75
C THR A 69 4.98 6.95 7.76
N PHE A 70 5.69 6.83 6.63
CA PHE A 70 7.02 6.23 6.61
C PHE A 70 8.04 7.05 7.39
N LEU A 71 8.00 8.39 7.26
CA LEU A 71 8.88 9.28 8.00
C LEU A 71 8.60 9.21 9.50
N LEU A 72 7.31 9.11 9.88
CA LEU A 72 6.85 8.95 11.27
C LEU A 72 6.99 7.53 11.82
N GLY A 73 7.21 6.53 10.96
CA GLY A 73 7.33 5.12 11.34
C GLY A 73 8.50 4.88 12.29
N SER A 74 8.29 4.01 13.28
CA SER A 74 9.28 3.69 14.28
C SER A 74 10.40 2.83 13.68
N SER A 75 11.58 2.97 14.26
CA SER A 75 12.75 2.11 13.99
C SER A 75 13.05 1.20 15.18
N ALA A 76 12.12 1.10 16.13
CA ALA A 76 12.29 0.29 17.32
C ALA A 76 12.43 -1.19 16.92
N PRO A 77 13.45 -1.91 17.42
CA PRO A 77 13.62 -3.32 17.16
C PRO A 77 12.40 -4.11 17.65
N VAL A 78 11.89 -5.01 16.81
CA VAL A 78 10.77 -5.88 17.17
C VAL A 78 11.32 -7.28 17.42
N VAL A 79 10.98 -7.85 18.58
CA VAL A 79 11.39 -9.21 18.96
C VAL A 79 10.24 -10.15 18.69
N THR A 80 10.47 -11.16 17.84
CA THR A 80 9.48 -12.21 17.55
C THR A 80 10.17 -13.56 17.58
N ASN A 81 9.60 -14.52 18.31
CA ASN A 81 10.16 -15.87 18.48
C ASN A 81 11.64 -15.88 18.94
N GLY A 82 12.04 -14.89 19.75
CA GLY A 82 13.41 -14.77 20.28
C GLY A 82 14.43 -14.15 19.31
N VAL A 83 14.05 -13.85 18.07
CA VAL A 83 14.90 -13.19 17.07
C VAL A 83 14.58 -11.70 17.04
N GLN A 84 15.62 -10.85 17.09
CA GLN A 84 15.48 -9.41 17.00
C GLN A 84 15.52 -8.97 15.53
N PHE A 85 14.41 -8.42 15.04
CA PHE A 85 14.37 -7.74 13.75
C PHE A 85 14.86 -6.30 13.94
N THR A 86 16.02 -6.00 13.38
CA THR A 86 16.69 -4.68 13.50
C THR A 86 16.77 -3.93 12.17
N ASN A 87 16.21 -4.50 11.10
CA ASN A 87 16.29 -3.88 9.78
C ASN A 87 15.37 -2.66 9.70
N VAL A 88 15.97 -1.49 9.84
CA VAL A 88 15.29 -0.19 9.96
C VAL A 88 14.34 0.07 8.78
N PHE A 89 14.73 -0.29 7.57
CA PHE A 89 13.90 -0.09 6.38
C PHE A 89 12.59 -0.89 6.48
N TRP A 90 12.69 -2.19 6.80
CA TRP A 90 11.53 -3.06 6.91
C TRP A 90 10.64 -2.70 8.11
N LEU A 91 11.24 -2.33 9.24
CA LEU A 91 10.50 -1.87 10.42
C LEU A 91 9.66 -0.63 10.10
N LYS A 92 10.27 0.39 9.49
CA LYS A 92 9.55 1.60 9.07
C LYS A 92 8.49 1.32 8.02
N LEU A 93 8.78 0.43 7.08
CA LEU A 93 7.84 0.04 6.02
C LEU A 93 6.61 -0.67 6.60
N THR A 94 6.78 -1.54 7.59
CA THR A 94 5.65 -2.16 8.31
C THR A 94 4.81 -1.12 9.06
N ASP A 95 5.45 -0.22 9.81
CA ASP A 95 4.75 0.82 10.56
C ASP A 95 3.99 1.80 9.66
N MET A 96 4.59 2.16 8.51
CA MET A 96 3.97 2.98 7.47
C MET A 96 2.62 2.42 7.03
N PHE A 97 2.53 1.10 6.76
CA PHE A 97 1.29 0.43 6.36
C PHE A 97 0.27 0.38 7.51
N ILE A 98 0.71 0.16 8.74
CA ILE A 98 -0.17 0.17 9.92
C ILE A 98 -0.82 1.54 10.06
N TYR A 99 -0.03 2.61 10.13
CA TYR A 99 -0.56 3.96 10.31
C TYR A 99 -1.43 4.42 9.14
N THR A 100 -1.02 4.14 7.90
CA THR A 100 -1.85 4.50 6.73
C THR A 100 -3.18 3.77 6.71
N SER A 101 -3.21 2.47 7.05
CA SER A 101 -4.47 1.73 7.13
C SER A 101 -5.43 2.33 8.16
N ILE A 102 -4.92 2.68 9.35
CA ILE A 102 -5.72 3.32 10.40
C ILE A 102 -6.27 4.67 9.91
N LEU A 103 -5.41 5.52 9.31
CA LEU A 103 -5.83 6.82 8.77
C LEU A 103 -6.89 6.69 7.69
N LEU A 104 -6.73 5.73 6.77
CA LEU A 104 -7.70 5.52 5.69
C LEU A 104 -9.01 4.92 6.19
N ILE A 105 -8.97 4.02 7.18
CA ILE A 105 -10.18 3.49 7.82
C ILE A 105 -10.93 4.62 8.54
N LEU A 106 -10.24 5.45 9.32
CA LEU A 106 -10.86 6.61 9.98
C LEU A 106 -11.43 7.59 8.96
N GLY A 107 -10.70 7.89 7.89
CA GLY A 107 -11.20 8.73 6.78
C GLY A 107 -12.43 8.14 6.11
N CYS A 108 -12.50 6.81 5.96
CA CYS A 108 -13.67 6.12 5.45
C CYS A 108 -14.88 6.29 6.39
N PHE A 109 -14.71 6.07 7.70
CA PHE A 109 -15.78 6.29 8.68
C PHE A 109 -16.28 7.74 8.68
N VAL A 110 -15.37 8.72 8.70
CA VAL A 110 -15.74 10.14 8.67
C VAL A 110 -16.49 10.47 7.38
N SER A 111 -16.00 10.02 6.23
CA SER A 111 -16.67 10.28 4.95
C SER A 111 -18.04 9.62 4.85
N ALA A 112 -18.22 8.41 5.39
CA ALA A 112 -19.51 7.74 5.46
C ALA A 112 -20.51 8.45 6.39
N ILE A 113 -20.04 9.01 7.51
CA ILE A 113 -20.89 9.80 8.41
C ILE A 113 -21.31 11.10 7.72
N VAL A 114 -20.37 11.82 7.12
CA VAL A 114 -20.65 13.08 6.41
C VAL A 114 -21.59 12.86 5.22
N SER A 115 -21.42 11.77 4.46
CA SER A 115 -22.31 11.47 3.34
C SER A 115 -23.73 11.18 3.78
N ARG A 116 -23.92 10.59 4.97
CA ARG A 116 -25.25 10.39 5.58
C ARG A 116 -25.96 11.69 5.94
N PHE A 117 -25.24 12.73 6.36
CA PHE A 117 -25.83 14.05 6.67
C PHE A 117 -26.05 14.93 5.44
N ARG A 118 -25.43 14.58 4.31
CA ARG A 118 -25.56 15.31 3.03
C ARG A 118 -26.61 14.69 2.10
N SER A 119 -27.14 13.51 2.43
CA SER A 119 -28.24 12.84 1.74
C SER A 119 -29.60 13.30 2.27
#